data_AF-A0A6M0RCT8-F1
#
_entry.id   AF-A0A6M0RCT8-F1
#
_cell.length_a   1.000
_cell.length_b   1.000
_cell.length_c   1.000
_cell.angle_alpha   90.00
_cell.angle_beta   90.00
_cell.angle_gamma   90.00
#
_symmetry.space_group_name_H-M   'P 1'
#
loop_
_entity.id
_entity.type
_entity.pdbx_description
1 polymer ?
#
loop_
_entity_poly.entity_id
_entity_poly.type
_entity_poly.pdbx_seq_one_letter_code
_entity_poly.pdbx_strand_id
1 'polypeptide(L)'
;MKGTLFYFSGTGNTKWVADRIKCEFEKSGHYIDILNIENFDGDLKRIFNYDYLIIGTPIYAEMQPKIVDDFVKKIPKTDNETKVIVYSTQGGHTSCGSESISRALSKKGYKVLIQENIKMINNYYFAVGKKPIKEDIESILDEAEQKIEKLVNSFIQGKRSINNISSLRLLLGKAASKGFKKILPKLSKNIIASKECTKCGLCVRNCPKGNITVENDRAVFHSNCMLCLRCIYICPNNLVNYKNKKIYNVVKPVINNLDIK
;
A
#
# COMPACT_ATOMS: atom_id res chain seq x y z
N MET A 1 -1.13 21.91 13.00
CA MET A 1 -1.16 20.57 13.63
C MET A 1 0.04 19.77 13.13
N LYS A 2 0.54 18.85 13.95
CA LYS A 2 1.63 17.93 13.64
C LYS A 2 1.09 16.50 13.56
N GLY A 3 1.29 15.83 12.44
CA GLY A 3 0.83 14.46 12.22
C GLY A 3 1.95 13.47 11.92
N THR A 4 1.63 12.19 12.02
CA THR A 4 2.48 11.11 11.52
C THR A 4 1.69 10.22 10.57
N LEU A 5 2.31 9.82 9.46
CA LEU A 5 1.76 8.95 8.44
C LEU A 5 2.64 7.70 8.34
N PHE A 6 2.04 6.55 8.64
CA PHE A 6 2.66 5.26 8.42
C PHE A 6 2.07 4.61 7.19
N TYR A 7 2.91 4.10 6.30
CA TYR A 7 2.46 3.41 5.11
C TYR A 7 3.33 2.20 4.78
N PHE A 8 2.79 1.30 3.98
CA PHE A 8 3.57 0.31 3.23
C PHE A 8 3.33 0.53 1.74
N SER A 9 4.32 0.32 0.87
CA SER A 9 4.09 0.38 -0.58
C SER A 9 4.89 -0.65 -1.37
N GLY A 10 4.22 -1.63 -1.98
CA GLY A 10 4.87 -2.60 -2.85
C GLY A 10 5.42 -1.97 -4.14
N THR A 11 4.58 -1.25 -4.88
CA THR A 11 4.90 -0.73 -6.23
C THR A 11 4.81 0.79 -6.35
N GLY A 12 4.91 1.51 -5.23
CA GLY A 12 4.91 2.97 -5.21
C GLY A 12 3.54 3.64 -5.10
N ASN A 13 2.44 3.01 -5.53
CA ASN A 13 1.10 3.65 -5.53
C ASN A 13 0.71 4.24 -4.16
N THR A 14 0.87 3.48 -3.07
CA THR A 14 0.54 3.95 -1.72
C THR A 14 1.47 5.05 -1.23
N LYS A 15 2.76 5.01 -1.62
CA LYS A 15 3.72 6.06 -1.29
C LYS A 15 3.43 7.34 -2.06
N TRP A 16 3.09 7.24 -3.34
CA TRP A 16 2.69 8.38 -4.15
C TRP A 16 1.52 9.12 -3.49
N VAL A 17 0.49 8.38 -3.06
CA VAL A 17 -0.62 8.98 -2.29
C VAL A 17 -0.14 9.57 -0.97
N ALA A 18 0.77 8.92 -0.24
CA ALA A 18 1.34 9.46 1.00
C ALA A 18 2.01 10.82 0.78
N ASP A 19 2.86 10.92 -0.25
CA ASP A 19 3.60 12.14 -0.57
C ASP A 19 2.65 13.29 -0.96
N ARG A 20 1.56 13.00 -1.69
CA ARG A 20 0.53 13.99 -2.04
C ARG A 20 -0.27 14.42 -0.82
N ILE A 21 -0.66 13.49 0.05
CA ILE A 21 -1.30 13.83 1.33
C ILE A 21 -0.39 14.76 2.13
N LYS A 22 0.92 14.49 2.19
CA LYS A 22 1.88 15.38 2.86
C LYS A 22 1.92 16.76 2.24
N CYS A 23 2.03 16.84 0.92
CA CYS A 23 2.00 18.11 0.19
C CYS A 23 0.74 18.93 0.52
N GLU A 24 -0.44 18.32 0.52
CA GLU A 24 -1.70 19.03 0.83
C GLU A 24 -1.80 19.50 2.29
N PHE A 25 -1.30 18.71 3.25
CA PHE A 25 -1.21 19.16 4.64
C PHE A 25 -0.22 20.33 4.80
N GLU A 26 0.94 20.24 4.16
CA GLU A 26 1.99 21.27 4.24
C GLU A 26 1.58 22.58 3.57
N LYS A 27 0.88 22.52 2.42
CA LYS A 27 0.22 23.68 1.79
C LYS A 27 -0.74 24.40 2.73
N SER A 28 -1.39 23.64 3.62
CA SER A 28 -2.34 24.16 4.60
C SER A 28 -1.68 24.57 5.92
N GLY A 29 -0.35 24.59 6.02
CA GLY A 29 0.39 24.97 7.24
C GLY A 29 0.46 23.88 8.31
N HIS A 30 0.22 22.62 7.95
CA HIS A 30 0.32 21.48 8.86
C HIS A 30 1.55 20.61 8.55
N TYR A 31 2.22 20.13 9.59
CA TYR A 31 3.41 19.31 9.44
C TYR A 31 3.07 17.83 9.52
N ILE A 32 3.77 17.00 8.73
CA ILE A 32 3.55 15.56 8.75
C ILE A 32 4.85 14.78 8.52
N ASP A 33 5.15 13.90 9.46
CA ASP A 33 6.20 12.89 9.33
C ASP A 33 5.67 11.72 8.52
N ILE A 34 6.38 11.30 7.47
CA ILE A 34 6.06 10.12 6.68
C ILE A 34 7.07 9.02 7.00
N LEU A 35 6.59 7.82 7.36
CA LEU A 35 7.42 6.66 7.64
C LEU A 35 6.92 5.42 6.90
N ASN A 36 7.83 4.74 6.19
CA ASN A 36 7.56 3.39 5.68
C ASN A 36 7.64 2.40 6.86
N ILE A 37 6.57 1.62 7.07
CA ILE A 37 6.52 0.64 8.17
C ILE A 37 7.53 -0.49 8.04
N GLU A 38 8.08 -0.73 6.85
CA GLU A 38 9.16 -1.71 6.65
C GLU A 38 10.44 -1.33 7.40
N ASN A 39 10.72 -0.03 7.51
CA ASN A 39 11.93 0.49 8.13
C ASN A 39 11.66 1.05 9.52
N PHE A 40 10.47 0.82 10.07
CA PHE A 40 10.11 1.36 11.37
C PHE A 40 10.58 0.41 12.48
N ASP A 41 11.61 0.83 13.19
CA ASP A 41 12.20 0.16 14.36
C ASP A 41 12.00 0.95 15.68
N GLY A 42 11.34 2.11 15.62
CA GLY A 42 11.10 2.97 16.78
C GLY A 42 9.96 2.54 17.72
N ASP A 43 9.81 3.24 18.84
CA ASP A 43 8.69 3.04 19.77
C ASP A 43 7.40 3.68 19.22
N LEU A 44 6.34 2.88 19.04
CA LEU A 44 5.02 3.35 18.59
C LEU A 44 4.33 4.29 19.60
N LYS A 45 4.77 4.36 20.86
CA LYS A 45 4.30 5.39 21.79
C LYS A 45 4.60 6.80 21.30
N ARG A 46 5.56 6.98 20.37
CA ARG A 46 5.81 8.28 19.73
C ARG A 46 4.58 8.88 19.04
N ILE A 47 3.59 8.05 18.68
CA ILE A 47 2.31 8.50 18.09
C ILE A 47 1.62 9.52 19.00
N PHE A 48 1.79 9.42 20.33
CA PHE A 48 1.18 10.34 21.29
C PHE A 48 1.78 11.75 21.27
N ASN A 49 2.90 11.95 20.57
CA ASN A 49 3.51 13.27 20.35
C ASN A 49 2.94 13.99 19.11
N TYR A 50 1.92 13.42 18.47
CA TYR A 50 1.27 13.95 17.27
C TYR A 50 -0.22 14.18 17.51
N ASP A 51 -0.75 15.22 16.87
CA ASP A 51 -2.17 15.59 16.91
C ASP A 51 -3.05 14.60 16.13
N TYR A 52 -2.47 13.94 15.12
CA TYR A 52 -3.18 12.99 14.27
C TYR A 52 -2.28 11.90 13.69
N LEU A 53 -2.91 10.79 13.33
CA LEU A 53 -2.30 9.60 12.75
C LEU A 53 -2.93 9.29 11.39
N ILE A 54 -2.10 8.95 10.40
CA ILE A 54 -2.55 8.47 9.09
C ILE A 54 -1.99 7.06 8.85
N ILE A 55 -2.83 6.14 8.41
CA ILE A 55 -2.42 4.79 7.98
C ILE A 55 -2.72 4.61 6.49
N GLY A 56 -1.68 4.37 5.70
CA GLY A 56 -1.75 4.07 4.27
C GLY A 56 -1.48 2.61 3.95
N THR A 57 -2.32 1.97 3.13
CA THR A 57 -2.13 0.56 2.76
C THR A 57 -2.45 0.26 1.29
N PRO A 58 -1.70 -0.63 0.61
CA PRO A 58 -2.20 -1.28 -0.59
C PRO A 58 -3.24 -2.36 -0.22
N ILE A 59 -4.08 -2.75 -1.17
CA ILE A 59 -5.03 -3.85 -1.02
C ILE A 59 -4.59 -5.08 -1.81
N TYR A 60 -4.42 -6.20 -1.12
CA TYR A 60 -4.18 -7.52 -1.68
C TYR A 60 -5.36 -8.44 -1.36
N ALA A 61 -6.18 -8.69 -2.38
CA ALA A 61 -7.42 -9.47 -2.29
C ALA A 61 -8.30 -9.02 -1.11
N GLU A 62 -9.00 -7.89 -1.32
CA GLU A 62 -9.93 -7.26 -0.37
C GLU A 62 -9.31 -6.59 0.86
N MET A 63 -8.12 -7.02 1.31
CA MET A 63 -7.53 -6.61 2.60
C MET A 63 -6.14 -6.00 2.47
N GLN A 64 -5.72 -5.31 3.52
CA GLN A 64 -4.32 -4.93 3.74
C GLN A 64 -3.39 -6.15 3.82
N PRO A 65 -2.12 -6.05 3.39
CA PRO A 65 -1.14 -7.11 3.58
C PRO A 65 -0.83 -7.36 5.06
N LYS A 66 -0.32 -8.56 5.36
CA LYS A 66 0.03 -8.97 6.73
C LYS A 66 1.00 -8.00 7.43
N ILE A 67 1.94 -7.40 6.70
CA ILE A 67 2.87 -6.41 7.29
C ILE A 67 2.14 -5.20 7.90
N VAL A 68 1.08 -4.72 7.23
CA VAL A 68 0.25 -3.61 7.73
C VAL A 68 -0.66 -4.10 8.87
N ASP A 69 -1.26 -5.29 8.75
CA ASP A 69 -2.07 -5.87 9.83
C ASP A 69 -1.26 -6.05 11.13
N ASP A 70 -0.04 -6.57 11.02
CA ASP A 70 0.88 -6.74 12.16
C ASP A 70 1.31 -5.39 12.75
N PHE A 71 1.57 -4.39 11.91
CA PHE A 71 1.88 -3.03 12.36
C PHE A 71 0.70 -2.40 13.12
N VAL A 72 -0.50 -2.43 12.55
CA VAL A 72 -1.71 -1.88 13.18
C VAL A 72 -2.02 -2.58 14.50
N LYS A 73 -1.75 -3.88 14.63
CA LYS A 73 -1.88 -4.61 15.90
C LYS A 73 -0.92 -4.13 16.98
N LYS A 74 0.27 -3.65 16.62
CA LYS A 74 1.26 -3.12 17.57
C LYS A 74 0.99 -1.69 18.04
N ILE A 75 0.19 -0.91 17.29
CA ILE A 75 -0.19 0.46 17.71
C ILE A 75 -0.79 0.43 19.13
N PRO A 76 -0.32 1.24 20.08
CA PRO A 76 -0.80 1.20 21.47
C PRO A 76 -2.28 1.61 21.57
N LYS A 77 -2.94 1.27 22.68
CA LYS A 77 -4.25 1.85 23.00
C LYS A 77 -4.08 3.30 23.44
N THR A 78 -5.14 4.10 23.29
CA THR A 78 -5.16 5.51 23.69
C THR A 78 -6.51 5.88 24.28
N ASP A 79 -6.52 6.82 25.21
CA ASP A 79 -7.73 7.47 25.71
C ASP A 79 -7.88 8.91 25.13
N ASN A 80 -6.90 9.37 24.35
CA ASN A 80 -6.79 10.77 23.89
C ASN A 80 -7.57 11.09 22.60
N GLU A 81 -8.55 10.27 22.23
CA GLU A 81 -9.35 10.37 20.98
C GLU A 81 -8.54 10.79 19.72
N THR A 82 -7.28 10.35 19.57
CA THR A 82 -6.38 10.80 18.50
C THR A 82 -7.07 10.65 17.14
N LYS A 83 -7.11 11.74 16.35
CA LYS A 83 -7.82 11.78 15.06
C LYS A 83 -7.06 10.96 14.03
N VAL A 84 -7.79 10.16 13.26
CA VAL A 84 -7.20 9.23 12.29
C VAL A 84 -7.76 9.39 10.87
N ILE A 85 -6.85 9.34 9.90
CA ILE A 85 -7.17 9.03 8.49
C ILE A 85 -6.69 7.60 8.20
N VAL A 86 -7.55 6.80 7.58
CA VAL A 86 -7.15 5.53 6.96
C VAL A 86 -7.40 5.62 5.46
N TYR A 87 -6.38 5.40 4.64
CA TYR A 87 -6.57 5.31 3.20
C TYR A 87 -6.00 4.01 2.64
N SER A 88 -6.62 3.52 1.58
CA SER A 88 -6.08 2.40 0.81
C SER A 88 -5.89 2.74 -0.66
N THR A 89 -4.97 2.03 -1.31
CA THR A 89 -4.76 2.11 -2.76
C THR A 89 -5.05 0.77 -3.44
N GLN A 90 -5.83 0.78 -4.52
CA GLN A 90 -6.19 -0.42 -5.27
C GLN A 90 -6.52 -0.15 -6.74
N GLY A 91 -6.50 -1.17 -7.59
CA GLY A 91 -6.98 -1.05 -8.98
C GLY A 91 -8.50 -0.94 -9.12
N GLY A 92 -9.25 -1.45 -8.15
CA GLY A 92 -10.72 -1.38 -8.11
C GLY A 92 -11.24 -0.16 -7.35
N HIS A 93 -12.56 0.03 -7.33
CA HIS A 93 -13.20 1.15 -6.62
C HIS A 93 -13.46 0.88 -5.13
N THR A 94 -13.59 -0.38 -4.73
CA THR A 94 -13.93 -0.75 -3.35
C THR A 94 -12.93 -1.77 -2.77
N SER A 95 -12.82 -1.77 -1.44
CA SER A 95 -12.06 -2.76 -0.67
C SER A 95 -12.58 -2.84 0.76
N CYS A 96 -12.11 -3.83 1.52
CA CYS A 96 -12.39 -3.97 2.95
C CYS A 96 -11.22 -3.57 3.86
N GLY A 97 -10.02 -3.33 3.31
CA GLY A 97 -8.82 -3.17 4.12
C GLY A 97 -8.86 -1.89 4.97
N SER A 98 -9.31 -0.78 4.39
CA SER A 98 -9.48 0.48 5.10
C SER A 98 -10.49 0.35 6.25
N GLU A 99 -11.65 -0.26 6.04
CA GLU A 99 -12.62 -0.61 7.09
C GLU A 99 -11.99 -1.49 8.19
N SER A 100 -11.25 -2.53 7.81
CA SER A 100 -10.65 -3.45 8.76
C SER A 100 -9.66 -2.75 9.68
N ILE A 101 -8.85 -1.83 9.14
CA ILE A 101 -7.91 -1.01 9.91
C ILE A 101 -8.68 -0.02 10.79
N SER A 102 -9.67 0.70 10.24
CA SER A 102 -10.50 1.65 10.98
C SER A 102 -11.13 1.00 12.21
N ARG A 103 -11.77 -0.18 12.06
CA ARG A 103 -12.35 -0.92 13.18
C ARG A 103 -11.31 -1.35 14.22
N ALA A 104 -10.11 -1.74 13.78
CA ALA A 104 -9.04 -2.13 14.70
C ALA A 104 -8.53 -0.93 15.51
N LEU A 105 -8.41 0.24 14.90
CA LEU A 105 -7.99 1.48 15.55
C LEU A 105 -9.08 2.04 16.47
N SER A 106 -10.35 2.04 16.05
CA SER A 106 -11.46 2.47 16.92
C SER A 106 -11.58 1.62 18.19
N LYS A 107 -11.35 0.30 18.11
CA LYS A 107 -11.28 -0.58 19.29
C LYS A 107 -10.12 -0.27 20.25
N LYS A 108 -9.14 0.51 19.80
CA LYS A 108 -8.00 0.98 20.59
C LYS A 108 -8.16 2.41 21.11
N GLY A 109 -9.33 3.02 20.90
CA GLY A 109 -9.66 4.39 21.36
C GLY A 109 -9.33 5.50 20.36
N TYR A 110 -8.90 5.16 19.14
CA TYR A 110 -8.64 6.17 18.10
C TYR A 110 -9.93 6.65 17.42
N LYS A 111 -9.99 7.95 17.13
CA LYS A 111 -11.12 8.59 16.44
C LYS A 111 -10.87 8.64 14.95
N VAL A 112 -11.30 7.59 14.23
CA VAL A 112 -11.24 7.57 12.76
C VAL A 112 -12.24 8.60 12.21
N LEU A 113 -11.72 9.65 11.59
CA LEU A 113 -12.52 10.70 10.96
C LEU A 113 -12.68 10.46 9.47
N ILE A 114 -11.61 10.02 8.80
CA ILE A 114 -11.64 9.74 7.37
C ILE A 114 -11.25 8.29 7.10
N GLN A 115 -12.05 7.62 6.27
CA GLN A 115 -11.75 6.29 5.72
C GLN A 115 -11.96 6.34 4.21
N GLU A 116 -10.90 6.10 3.44
CA GLU A 116 -10.98 6.27 2.00
C GLU A 116 -10.29 5.21 1.13
N ASN A 117 -10.92 4.94 -0.01
CA ASN A 117 -10.48 3.97 -1.02
C ASN A 117 -10.02 4.74 -2.26
N ILE A 118 -8.72 4.88 -2.46
CA ILE A 118 -8.15 5.63 -3.58
C ILE A 118 -7.81 4.67 -4.72
N LYS A 119 -8.48 4.82 -5.86
CA LYS A 119 -8.17 4.04 -7.05
C LYS A 119 -6.80 4.47 -7.57
N MET A 120 -5.96 3.49 -7.86
CA MET A 120 -4.61 3.67 -8.38
C MET A 120 -4.36 2.69 -9.52
N ILE A 121 -3.29 2.91 -10.26
CA ILE A 121 -2.90 2.10 -11.42
C ILE A 121 -2.83 0.62 -11.06
N ASN A 122 -3.54 -0.22 -11.84
CA ASN A 122 -3.56 -1.67 -11.63
C ASN A 122 -2.19 -2.29 -11.96
N ASN A 123 -1.44 -2.59 -10.92
CA ASN A 123 -0.12 -3.24 -10.98
C ASN A 123 -0.19 -4.78 -11.14
N TYR A 124 -1.38 -5.36 -11.18
CA TYR A 124 -1.60 -6.81 -11.36
C TYR A 124 -2.36 -7.13 -12.65
N TYR A 125 -2.31 -6.20 -13.61
CA TYR A 125 -3.04 -6.26 -14.88
C TYR A 125 -2.75 -7.53 -15.73
N PHE A 126 -1.60 -8.17 -15.52
CA PHE A 126 -1.20 -9.37 -16.26
C PHE A 126 -1.91 -10.64 -15.77
N ALA A 127 -2.68 -10.55 -14.68
CA ALA A 127 -3.48 -11.64 -14.15
C ALA A 127 -4.96 -11.24 -13.97
N VAL A 128 -5.25 -9.99 -13.62
CA VAL A 128 -6.63 -9.50 -13.41
C VAL A 128 -6.77 -8.09 -14.00
N GLY A 129 -7.81 -7.90 -14.83
CA GLY A 129 -8.10 -6.62 -15.48
C GLY A 129 -7.35 -6.44 -16.80
N LYS A 130 -7.28 -5.19 -17.27
CA LYS A 130 -6.58 -4.81 -18.51
C LYS A 130 -5.31 -4.02 -18.19
N LYS A 131 -4.31 -4.11 -19.08
CA LYS A 131 -3.12 -3.26 -19.01
C LYS A 131 -3.57 -1.81 -19.20
N PRO A 132 -3.32 -0.91 -18.23
CA PRO A 132 -3.72 0.49 -18.38
C PRO A 132 -2.91 1.15 -19.50
N ILE A 133 -3.57 1.96 -20.31
CA ILE A 133 -2.93 2.83 -21.31
C ILE A 133 -2.53 4.17 -20.66
N LYS A 134 -1.83 5.03 -21.40
CA LYS A 134 -1.29 6.28 -20.86
C LYS A 134 -2.42 7.19 -20.36
N GLU A 135 -3.49 7.28 -21.12
CA GLU A 135 -4.68 8.07 -20.85
C GLU A 135 -5.40 7.57 -19.58
N ASP A 136 -5.48 6.25 -19.38
CA ASP A 136 -6.01 5.66 -18.13
C ASP A 136 -5.15 6.06 -16.93
N ILE A 137 -3.82 6.05 -17.09
CA ILE A 137 -2.88 6.37 -16.01
C ILE A 137 -3.04 7.85 -15.61
N GLU A 138 -3.05 8.76 -16.57
CA GLU A 138 -3.23 10.20 -16.34
C GLU A 138 -4.56 10.49 -15.64
N SER A 139 -5.67 9.97 -16.18
CA SER A 139 -6.99 10.13 -15.57
C SER A 139 -7.07 9.56 -14.14
N ILE A 140 -6.48 8.38 -13.88
CA ILE A 140 -6.46 7.79 -12.53
C ILE A 140 -5.68 8.68 -11.55
N LEU A 141 -4.55 9.26 -11.98
CA LEU A 141 -3.75 10.13 -11.12
C LEU A 141 -4.49 11.44 -10.84
N ASP A 142 -5.11 12.06 -11.84
CA ASP A 142 -5.91 13.28 -11.67
C ASP A 142 -7.08 13.07 -10.70
N GLU A 143 -7.82 11.97 -10.85
CA GLU A 143 -8.89 11.59 -9.91
C GLU A 143 -8.35 11.37 -8.49
N ALA A 144 -7.18 10.75 -8.36
CA ALA A 144 -6.55 10.52 -7.07
C ALA A 144 -6.13 11.84 -6.40
N GLU A 145 -5.57 12.81 -7.14
CA GLU A 145 -5.21 14.12 -6.59
C GLU A 145 -6.43 14.89 -6.07
N GLN A 146 -7.50 14.97 -6.87
CA GLN A 146 -8.75 15.62 -6.45
C GLN A 146 -9.34 14.96 -5.20
N LYS A 147 -9.22 13.64 -5.09
CA LYS A 147 -9.70 12.89 -3.95
C LYS A 147 -8.86 13.13 -2.70
N ILE A 148 -7.54 13.25 -2.85
CA ILE A 148 -6.61 13.58 -1.78
C ILE A 148 -6.87 14.98 -1.24
N GLU A 149 -7.03 15.97 -2.12
CA GLU A 149 -7.35 17.35 -1.75
C GLU A 149 -8.64 17.41 -0.91
N LYS A 150 -9.72 16.80 -1.41
CA LYS A 150 -11.01 16.72 -0.68
C LYS A 150 -10.89 16.04 0.67
N LEU A 151 -10.12 14.95 0.75
CA LEU A 151 -9.88 14.20 1.98
C LEU A 151 -9.13 15.05 3.02
N VAL A 152 -8.05 15.72 2.61
CA VAL A 152 -7.23 16.53 3.53
C VAL A 152 -8.02 17.74 4.01
N ASN A 153 -8.70 18.45 3.10
CA ASN A 153 -9.56 19.59 3.45
C ASN A 153 -10.67 19.18 4.43
N SER A 154 -11.31 18.03 4.21
CA SER A 154 -12.34 17.50 5.11
C SER A 154 -11.76 17.20 6.50
N PHE A 155 -10.57 16.59 6.56
CA PHE A 155 -9.93 16.26 7.82
C PHE A 155 -9.53 17.50 8.63
N ILE A 156 -8.93 18.50 7.98
CA ILE A 156 -8.52 19.76 8.62
C ILE A 156 -9.73 20.47 9.21
N GLN A 157 -10.87 20.46 8.50
CA GLN A 157 -12.14 21.02 8.99
C GLN A 157 -12.81 20.16 10.07
N GLY A 158 -12.21 19.04 10.48
CA GLY A 158 -12.78 18.11 11.46
C GLY A 158 -14.00 17.34 10.97
N LYS A 159 -14.26 17.32 9.66
CA LYS A 159 -15.39 16.59 9.08
C LYS A 159 -15.15 15.09 9.12
N ARG A 160 -16.22 14.34 9.36
CA ARG A 160 -16.23 12.88 9.30
C ARG A 160 -16.65 12.44 7.90
N SER A 161 -15.84 11.62 7.24
CA SER A 161 -16.14 11.00 5.95
C SER A 161 -15.70 9.55 5.97
N ILE A 162 -16.64 8.64 6.23
CA ILE A 162 -16.35 7.22 6.42
C ILE A 162 -17.24 6.41 5.49
N ASN A 163 -16.60 5.71 4.57
CA ASN A 163 -17.24 4.76 3.68
C ASN A 163 -17.36 3.39 4.36
N ASN A 164 -18.28 3.28 5.33
CA ASN A 164 -18.52 2.05 6.06
C ASN A 164 -19.00 0.94 5.12
N ILE A 165 -18.51 -0.27 5.34
CA ILE A 165 -19.08 -1.48 4.73
C ILE A 165 -19.83 -2.30 5.77
N SER A 166 -20.84 -3.06 5.32
CA SER A 166 -21.60 -3.94 6.21
C SER A 166 -20.68 -5.00 6.84
N SER A 167 -21.00 -5.45 8.06
CA SER A 167 -20.25 -6.52 8.73
C SER A 167 -20.25 -7.82 7.90
N LEU A 168 -21.32 -8.08 7.13
CA LEU A 168 -21.37 -9.18 6.18
C LEU A 168 -20.36 -9.00 5.04
N ARG A 169 -20.28 -7.81 4.42
CA ARG A 169 -19.28 -7.51 3.37
C ARG A 169 -17.86 -7.67 3.88
N LEU A 170 -17.61 -7.22 5.11
CA LEU A 170 -16.31 -7.37 5.76
C LEU A 170 -15.97 -8.85 6.02
N LEU A 171 -16.96 -9.65 6.47
CA LEU A 171 -16.79 -11.10 6.67
C LEU A 171 -16.47 -11.81 5.36
N LEU A 172 -17.22 -11.52 4.29
CA LEU A 172 -16.98 -12.06 2.95
C LEU A 172 -15.60 -11.66 2.42
N GLY A 173 -15.19 -10.40 2.60
CA GLY A 173 -13.85 -9.93 2.25
C GLY A 173 -12.75 -10.67 3.01
N LYS A 174 -12.94 -10.96 4.30
CA LYS A 174 -12.00 -11.76 5.10
C LYS A 174 -11.91 -13.19 4.60
N ALA A 175 -13.04 -13.80 4.25
CA ALA A 175 -13.08 -15.13 3.66
C ALA A 175 -12.35 -15.18 2.30
N ALA A 176 -12.61 -14.20 1.42
CA ALA A 176 -11.92 -14.05 0.14
C ALA A 176 -10.42 -13.89 0.31
N SER A 177 -9.98 -13.02 1.23
CA SER A 177 -8.54 -12.84 1.55
C SER A 177 -7.91 -14.12 2.11
N LYS A 178 -8.63 -14.88 2.96
CA LYS A 178 -8.17 -16.19 3.46
C LYS A 178 -8.03 -17.21 2.33
N GLY A 179 -8.98 -17.24 1.39
CA GLY A 179 -8.90 -18.05 0.17
C GLY A 179 -7.70 -17.66 -0.70
N PHE A 180 -7.50 -16.36 -0.91
CA PHE A 180 -6.35 -15.83 -1.65
C PHE A 180 -5.01 -16.26 -1.04
N LYS A 181 -4.87 -16.22 0.29
CA LYS A 181 -3.66 -16.71 0.98
C LYS A 181 -3.35 -18.18 0.70
N LYS A 182 -4.36 -19.04 0.51
CA LYS A 182 -4.16 -20.45 0.16
C LYS A 182 -3.61 -20.63 -1.26
N ILE A 183 -4.02 -19.77 -2.21
CA ILE A 183 -3.55 -19.83 -3.61
C ILE A 183 -2.25 -19.04 -3.84
N LEU A 184 -1.88 -18.15 -2.92
CA LEU A 184 -0.71 -17.27 -3.01
C LEU A 184 0.60 -18.01 -3.34
N PRO A 185 0.94 -19.18 -2.74
CA PRO A 185 2.14 -19.93 -3.12
C PRO A 185 2.13 -20.38 -4.58
N LYS A 186 0.96 -20.79 -5.10
CA LYS A 186 0.81 -21.19 -6.51
C LYS A 186 0.97 -19.99 -7.45
N LEU A 187 0.44 -18.83 -7.08
CA LEU A 187 0.58 -17.61 -7.89
C LEU A 187 2.03 -17.13 -7.92
N SER A 188 2.66 -17.01 -6.74
CA SER A 188 4.02 -16.48 -6.59
C SER A 188 5.09 -17.37 -7.25
N LYS A 189 4.91 -18.69 -7.32
CA LYS A 189 5.79 -19.60 -8.09
C LYS A 189 5.91 -19.26 -9.57
N ASN A 190 4.97 -18.50 -10.13
CA ASN A 190 5.05 -18.06 -11.53
C ASN A 190 5.94 -16.83 -11.73
N ILE A 191 6.39 -16.17 -10.66
CA ILE A 191 7.34 -15.06 -10.73
C ILE A 191 8.73 -15.65 -10.86
N ILE A 192 9.38 -15.36 -11.98
CA ILE A 192 10.69 -15.91 -12.32
C ILE A 192 11.58 -14.82 -12.93
N ALA A 193 12.89 -14.92 -12.72
CA ALA A 193 13.84 -14.12 -13.46
C ALA A 193 14.02 -14.69 -14.88
N SER A 194 14.12 -13.81 -15.88
CA SER A 194 14.54 -14.14 -17.23
C SER A 194 15.95 -14.76 -17.23
N LYS A 195 16.28 -15.54 -18.26
CA LYS A 195 17.64 -16.04 -18.50
C LYS A 195 18.65 -14.89 -18.73
N GLU A 196 18.15 -13.73 -19.15
CA GLU A 196 18.94 -12.51 -19.39
C GLU A 196 19.25 -11.72 -18.10
N CYS A 197 18.89 -12.24 -16.91
CA CYS A 197 19.04 -11.53 -15.65
C CYS A 197 20.46 -10.99 -15.45
N THR A 198 20.60 -9.68 -15.25
CA THR A 198 21.90 -9.02 -15.07
C THR A 198 22.45 -9.09 -13.65
N LYS A 199 21.79 -9.82 -12.74
CA LYS A 199 22.23 -10.03 -11.35
C LYS A 199 22.43 -8.74 -10.54
N CYS A 200 21.81 -7.63 -10.93
CA CYS A 200 21.98 -6.33 -10.24
C CYS A 200 21.55 -6.34 -8.74
N GLY A 201 20.79 -7.36 -8.32
CA GLY A 201 20.39 -7.58 -6.92
C GLY A 201 19.33 -6.63 -6.37
N LEU A 202 18.74 -5.74 -7.19
CA LEU A 202 17.73 -4.78 -6.71
C LEU A 202 16.48 -5.48 -6.17
N CYS A 203 15.99 -6.53 -6.82
CA CYS A 203 14.84 -7.29 -6.32
C CYS A 203 15.15 -8.00 -4.98
N VAL A 204 16.38 -8.48 -4.80
CA VAL A 204 16.85 -9.14 -3.58
C VAL A 204 16.89 -8.14 -2.42
N ARG A 205 17.62 -7.02 -2.60
CA ARG A 205 17.81 -6.00 -1.56
C ARG A 205 16.53 -5.32 -1.11
N ASN A 206 15.49 -5.29 -1.95
CA ASN A 206 14.25 -4.57 -1.67
C ASN A 206 13.06 -5.51 -1.39
N CYS A 207 13.27 -6.81 -1.24
CA CYS A 207 12.16 -7.72 -0.96
C CYS A 207 11.69 -7.58 0.50
N PRO A 208 10.44 -7.16 0.79
CA PRO A 208 9.92 -7.01 2.16
C PRO A 208 9.92 -8.31 2.99
N LYS A 209 10.07 -9.45 2.30
CA LYS A 209 9.94 -10.79 2.88
C LYS A 209 11.26 -11.56 2.86
N GLY A 210 12.36 -10.96 2.37
CA GLY A 210 13.62 -11.68 2.16
C GLY A 210 13.43 -12.93 1.29
N ASN A 211 12.51 -12.91 0.32
CA ASN A 211 12.07 -14.08 -0.43
C ASN A 211 12.96 -14.41 -1.64
N ILE A 212 13.99 -13.63 -1.91
CA ILE A 212 14.72 -13.68 -3.19
C ILE A 212 16.21 -13.82 -2.90
N THR A 213 16.85 -14.78 -3.54
CA THR A 213 18.31 -15.02 -3.51
C THR A 213 18.88 -14.85 -4.92
N VAL A 214 20.22 -14.83 -5.05
CA VAL A 214 20.90 -15.00 -6.33
C VAL A 214 21.50 -16.40 -6.36
N GLU A 215 21.10 -17.22 -7.32
CA GLU A 215 21.57 -18.59 -7.50
C GLU A 215 21.76 -18.85 -8.99
N ASN A 216 22.83 -19.58 -9.37
CA ASN A 216 23.13 -19.92 -10.76
C ASN A 216 22.94 -18.73 -11.70
N ASP A 217 23.56 -17.60 -11.34
CA ASP A 217 23.59 -16.40 -12.17
C ASP A 217 22.25 -15.69 -12.41
N ARG A 218 21.24 -15.92 -11.56
CA ARG A 218 19.95 -15.22 -11.65
C ARG A 218 19.25 -15.08 -10.30
N ALA A 219 18.27 -14.18 -10.23
CA ALA A 219 17.39 -14.09 -9.07
C ALA A 219 16.45 -15.31 -8.98
N VAL A 220 16.41 -15.95 -7.81
CA VAL A 220 15.53 -17.08 -7.50
C VAL A 220 14.49 -16.66 -6.46
N PHE A 221 13.23 -17.02 -6.69
CA PHE A 221 12.08 -16.63 -5.88
C PHE A 221 11.58 -17.81 -5.05
N HIS A 222 11.52 -17.63 -3.73
CA HIS A 222 11.13 -18.66 -2.77
C HIS A 222 9.64 -18.59 -2.38
N SER A 223 9.25 -19.35 -1.36
CA SER A 223 7.85 -19.57 -0.95
C SER A 223 7.26 -18.52 0.02
N ASN A 224 8.07 -17.62 0.58
CA ASN A 224 7.66 -16.56 1.51
C ASN A 224 7.11 -15.29 0.81
N CYS A 225 6.79 -15.38 -0.48
CA CYS A 225 6.31 -14.25 -1.28
C CYS A 225 4.94 -13.74 -0.81
N MET A 226 4.81 -12.43 -0.66
CA MET A 226 3.53 -11.76 -0.36
C MET A 226 2.84 -11.17 -1.60
N LEU A 227 3.37 -11.45 -2.80
CA LEU A 227 2.89 -10.94 -4.09
C LEU A 227 2.73 -9.41 -4.14
N CYS A 228 3.65 -8.66 -3.53
CA CYS A 228 3.66 -7.20 -3.57
C CYS A 228 4.13 -6.61 -4.92
N LEU A 229 4.68 -7.46 -5.79
CA LEU A 229 5.15 -7.14 -7.14
C LEU A 229 6.31 -6.14 -7.24
N ARG A 230 6.88 -5.69 -6.11
CA ARG A 230 8.03 -4.78 -6.09
C ARG A 230 9.18 -5.27 -6.97
N CYS A 231 9.50 -6.57 -6.89
CA CYS A 231 10.56 -7.19 -7.68
C CYS A 231 10.39 -7.03 -9.19
N ILE A 232 9.16 -7.03 -9.68
CA ILE A 232 8.84 -6.83 -11.10
C ILE A 232 9.11 -5.38 -11.48
N TYR A 233 8.58 -4.44 -10.69
CA TYR A 233 8.57 -3.03 -11.07
C TYR A 233 9.85 -2.27 -10.73
N ILE A 234 10.69 -2.78 -9.83
CA ILE A 234 12.03 -2.22 -9.53
C ILE A 234 13.12 -2.76 -10.46
N CYS A 235 12.83 -3.78 -11.28
CA CYS A 235 13.84 -4.36 -12.17
C CYS A 235 14.16 -3.37 -13.30
N PRO A 236 15.40 -2.82 -13.39
CA PRO A 236 15.72 -1.77 -14.36
C PRO A 236 15.66 -2.27 -15.81
N ASN A 237 15.98 -3.55 -16.00
CA ASN A 237 15.98 -4.21 -17.31
C ASN A 237 14.66 -4.90 -17.64
N ASN A 238 13.68 -4.85 -16.71
CA ASN A 238 12.37 -5.48 -16.86
C ASN A 238 12.45 -6.99 -17.18
N LEU A 239 13.25 -7.70 -16.37
CA LEU A 239 13.63 -9.11 -16.55
C LEU A 239 13.01 -10.04 -15.51
N VAL A 240 11.96 -9.61 -14.81
CA VAL A 240 11.17 -10.47 -13.92
C VAL A 240 9.82 -10.71 -14.58
N ASN A 241 9.57 -11.97 -14.93
CA ASN A 241 8.43 -12.42 -15.71
C ASN A 241 7.37 -13.07 -14.83
N TYR A 242 6.14 -13.17 -15.34
CA TYR A 242 5.08 -13.99 -14.75
C TYR A 242 4.60 -15.03 -15.77
N LYS A 243 4.65 -16.33 -15.42
CA LYS A 243 4.34 -17.43 -16.34
C LYS A 243 5.11 -17.34 -17.67
N ASN A 244 6.43 -17.09 -17.59
CA ASN A 244 7.31 -16.87 -18.75
C ASN A 244 6.95 -15.66 -19.64
N LYS A 245 6.03 -14.78 -19.23
CA LYS A 245 5.66 -13.58 -19.98
C LYS A 245 6.25 -12.33 -19.35
N LYS A 246 6.81 -11.46 -20.19
CA LYS A 246 7.32 -10.15 -19.80
C LYS A 246 6.15 -9.27 -19.32
N ILE A 247 6.32 -8.68 -18.15
CA ILE A 247 5.41 -7.65 -17.63
C ILE A 247 6.00 -6.31 -18.03
N TYR A 248 5.18 -5.33 -18.38
CA TYR A 248 5.62 -3.98 -18.71
C TYR A 248 5.38 -3.08 -17.51
N ASN A 249 6.32 -2.16 -17.27
CA ASN A 249 6.25 -1.27 -16.13
C ASN A 249 5.21 -0.15 -16.36
N VAL A 250 3.97 -0.39 -15.94
CA VAL A 250 2.86 0.57 -16.01
C VAL A 250 2.84 1.57 -14.85
N VAL A 251 3.61 1.32 -13.79
CA VAL A 251 3.72 2.21 -12.62
C VAL A 251 5.02 3.02 -12.63
N LYS A 252 5.76 3.01 -13.74
CA LYS A 252 6.99 3.80 -13.89
C LYS A 252 6.80 5.30 -13.58
N PRO A 253 5.69 5.95 -13.99
CA PRO A 253 5.42 7.34 -13.62
C PRO A 253 5.30 7.55 -12.11
N VAL A 254 4.84 6.52 -11.39
CA VAL A 254 4.73 6.51 -9.93
C VAL A 254 6.09 6.24 -9.30
N ILE A 255 6.85 5.26 -9.79
CA ILE A 255 8.08 4.78 -9.14
C ILE A 255 9.30 5.68 -9.37
N ASN A 256 9.43 6.27 -10.56
CA ASN A 256 10.65 7.00 -10.95
C ASN A 256 10.99 8.19 -10.05
N ASN A 257 10.03 8.68 -9.26
CA ASN A 257 10.17 9.85 -8.40
C ASN A 257 10.14 9.48 -6.90
N LEU A 258 10.26 8.19 -6.55
CA LEU A 258 10.00 7.70 -5.20
C LEU A 258 11.15 6.89 -4.65
N ASP A 259 11.67 7.29 -3.49
CA ASP A 259 12.46 6.39 -2.65
C ASP A 259 11.51 5.40 -1.96
N ILE A 260 11.31 4.22 -2.56
CA ILE A 260 10.45 3.16 -2.02
C ILE A 260 11.18 2.38 -0.90
N LYS A 261 12.39 2.80 -0.52
CA LYS A 261 13.04 2.30 0.69
C LYS A 261 12.36 2.89 1.90
#